data_AF-A0A8S4BSD2-F1
#
_entry.id   AF-A0A8S4BSD2-F1
#
_cell.length_a   1.000
_cell.length_b   1.000
_cell.length_c   1.000
_cell.angle_alpha   90.00
_cell.angle_beta   90.00
_cell.angle_gamma   90.00
#
_symmetry.space_group_name_H-M   'P 1'
#
loop_
_entity.id
_entity.type
_entity.pdbx_description
1 polymer ?
#
loop_
_entity_poly.entity_id
_entity_poly.type
_entity_poly.pdbx_seq_one_letter_code
_entity_poly.pdbx_strand_id
1 'polypeptide(L)'
;MCHEDEGNQALKDPCTEMNCTYGSTCVQSSDGLSAKCMCPLGCEGKVNKTVCGSDGKDYRNKCELHQHACKTQKNIREQFQGPCAKLFRVDTISSKPIMVTPPESCPPDDEPLCASDGQTYPSECAMMATATQKGIKLRKIHAGQCRWLEECKEECMFNAVCVMEQLSARCSCDPIDCDGAYKPVCGRDGRTYSNDCLRRKAECVSRSLISVKHPGPCGECRGRMVPLGGGGGRCVTQSVCLSMSMWLSPLAVWLQVDCGVTQRATSSSGL
;
A
#
# COMPACT_ATOMS: atom_id res chain seq x y z
N MET A 1 -45.18 44.67 43.22
CA MET A 1 -45.77 43.34 42.98
C MET A 1 -45.42 42.89 41.58
N CYS A 2 -44.71 41.76 41.51
CA CYS A 2 -44.44 40.82 40.41
C CYS A 2 -44.08 41.35 39.01
N HIS A 3 -42.82 41.11 38.61
CA HIS A 3 -42.37 41.04 37.23
C HIS A 3 -42.81 39.71 36.61
N GLU A 4 -43.37 39.75 35.41
CA GLU A 4 -43.61 38.59 34.54
C GLU A 4 -42.38 38.42 33.63
N ASP A 5 -41.46 37.52 34.01
CA ASP A 5 -40.40 37.04 33.13
C ASP A 5 -40.95 35.85 32.32
N GLU A 6 -41.42 36.10 31.10
CA GLU A 6 -41.67 35.05 30.11
C GLU A 6 -40.33 34.54 29.55
N GLY A 7 -39.74 33.59 30.28
CA GLY A 7 -38.57 32.83 29.85
C GLY A 7 -38.92 31.85 28.72
N ASN A 8 -38.87 32.30 27.47
CA ASN A 8 -38.85 31.42 26.31
C ASN A 8 -37.47 30.74 26.19
N GLN A 9 -37.24 29.72 27.02
CA GLN A 9 -36.02 28.93 26.96
C GLN A 9 -36.20 27.82 25.93
N ALA A 10 -35.89 28.14 24.67
CA ALA A 10 -35.81 27.16 23.60
C ALA A 10 -34.91 25.99 24.05
N LEU A 11 -35.49 24.79 24.17
CA LEU A 11 -34.79 23.56 24.54
C LEU A 11 -33.65 23.35 23.53
N LYS A 12 -32.41 23.61 23.96
CA LYS A 12 -31.21 23.44 23.13
C LYS A 12 -31.05 21.95 22.82
N ASP A 13 -30.85 21.60 21.55
CA ASP A 13 -30.64 20.20 21.16
C ASP A 13 -29.43 19.63 21.94
N PRO A 14 -29.62 18.60 22.79
CA PRO A 14 -28.57 18.04 23.63
C PRO A 14 -27.46 17.36 22.82
N CYS A 15 -27.66 17.09 21.52
CA CYS A 15 -26.62 16.61 20.62
C CYS A 15 -25.68 17.70 20.10
N THR A 16 -26.01 18.99 20.26
CA THR A 16 -25.20 20.10 19.73
C THR A 16 -23.79 20.16 20.34
N GLU A 17 -23.66 19.77 21.60
CA GLU A 17 -22.39 19.80 22.35
C GLU A 17 -21.81 18.39 22.61
N MET A 18 -22.48 17.34 22.14
CA MET A 18 -22.10 15.96 22.40
C MET A 18 -21.25 15.40 21.24
N ASN A 19 -20.00 15.01 21.54
CA ASN A 19 -19.11 14.41 20.54
C ASN A 19 -18.99 12.90 20.76
N CYS A 20 -19.62 12.12 19.87
CA CYS A 20 -19.64 10.66 19.95
C CYS A 20 -18.36 10.04 19.36
N THR A 21 -17.83 9.00 20.01
CA THR A 21 -16.60 8.32 19.62
C THR A 21 -16.88 6.98 18.93
N TYR A 22 -15.84 6.39 18.31
CA TYR A 22 -15.87 5.04 17.75
C TYR A 22 -16.96 4.82 16.67
N GLY A 23 -17.37 5.85 15.92
CA GLY A 23 -18.39 5.71 14.88
C GLY A 23 -19.83 5.60 15.39
N SER A 24 -20.08 5.96 16.65
CA SER A 24 -21.44 6.16 17.16
C SER A 24 -22.03 7.51 16.72
N THR A 25 -23.36 7.59 16.63
CA THR A 25 -24.09 8.81 16.30
C THR A 25 -24.87 9.28 17.52
N CYS A 26 -24.87 10.59 17.76
CA CYS A 26 -25.68 11.18 18.82
C CYS A 26 -27.16 11.10 18.46
N VAL A 27 -27.98 10.64 19.39
CA VAL A 27 -29.44 10.67 19.29
C VAL A 27 -30.03 11.29 20.56
N GLN A 28 -31.06 12.11 20.39
CA GLN A 28 -31.81 12.68 21.51
C GLN A 28 -32.62 11.59 22.21
N SER A 29 -32.61 11.59 23.54
CA SER A 29 -33.45 10.72 24.35
C SER A 29 -34.92 11.14 24.25
N SER A 30 -35.83 10.22 24.58
CA SER A 30 -37.27 10.47 24.58
C SER A 30 -37.74 11.58 25.53
N ASP A 31 -36.90 11.97 26.50
CA ASP A 31 -37.16 13.07 27.44
C ASP A 31 -36.91 14.46 26.82
N GLY A 32 -36.30 14.53 25.62
CA GLY A 32 -35.90 15.78 24.96
C GLY A 32 -34.74 16.51 25.64
N LEU A 33 -34.32 16.08 26.82
CA LEU A 33 -33.39 16.78 27.72
C LEU A 33 -32.01 16.13 27.74
N SER A 34 -31.90 14.86 27.38
CA SER A 34 -30.64 14.13 27.34
C SER A 34 -30.31 13.61 25.95
N ALA A 35 -29.03 13.31 25.73
CA ALA A 35 -28.53 12.72 24.49
C ALA A 35 -27.72 11.45 24.79
N LYS A 36 -27.72 10.51 23.85
CA LYS A 36 -26.97 9.25 23.94
C LYS A 36 -26.27 8.98 22.62
N CYS A 37 -25.03 8.49 22.70
CA CYS A 37 -24.30 7.99 21.54
C CYS A 37 -24.69 6.53 21.28
N MET A 38 -25.23 6.25 20.09
CA MET A 38 -25.67 4.91 19.72
C MET A 38 -24.92 4.38 18.50
N CYS A 39 -24.58 3.08 18.53
CA CYS A 39 -24.02 2.40 17.37
C CYS A 39 -25.09 2.22 16.28
N PRO A 40 -24.69 2.21 14.99
CA PRO A 40 -25.59 1.80 13.92
C PRO A 40 -26.16 0.39 14.17
N LEU A 41 -27.48 0.25 14.27
CA LEU A 41 -28.14 -1.04 14.54
C LEU A 41 -28.13 -1.96 13.31
N GLY A 42 -28.19 -1.39 12.11
CA GLY A 42 -28.19 -2.08 10.83
C GLY A 42 -27.67 -1.19 9.72
N CYS A 43 -27.20 -1.81 8.64
CA CYS A 43 -26.66 -1.12 7.46
C CYS A 43 -27.34 -1.60 6.16
N GLU A 44 -28.48 -2.26 6.30
CA GLU A 44 -29.30 -2.74 5.19
C GLU A 44 -29.82 -1.55 4.37
N GLY A 45 -29.82 -1.70 3.03
CA GLY A 45 -30.24 -0.64 2.11
C GLY A 45 -29.26 0.53 1.97
N LYS A 46 -28.11 0.51 2.67
CA LYS A 46 -27.04 1.49 2.43
C LYS A 46 -26.30 1.16 1.14
N VAL A 47 -25.93 2.21 0.40
CA VAL A 47 -25.22 2.07 -0.88
C VAL A 47 -23.87 1.39 -0.64
N ASN A 48 -23.58 0.37 -1.45
CA ASN A 48 -22.28 -0.30 -1.47
C ASN A 48 -21.22 0.63 -2.09
N LYS A 49 -20.55 1.41 -1.25
CA LYS A 49 -19.37 2.19 -1.62
C LYS A 49 -18.23 1.75 -0.72
N THR A 50 -17.41 0.83 -1.20
CA THR A 50 -16.30 0.26 -0.41
C THR A 50 -15.40 1.37 0.13
N VAL A 51 -14.97 1.24 1.38
CA VAL A 51 -14.03 2.16 2.03
C VAL A 51 -12.92 1.39 2.71
N CYS A 52 -11.73 1.97 2.74
CA CYS A 52 -10.59 1.45 3.47
C CYS A 52 -10.59 2.08 4.88
N GLY A 53 -10.66 1.23 5.91
CA GLY A 53 -10.52 1.68 7.29
C GLY A 53 -9.06 1.86 7.69
N SER A 54 -8.81 2.75 8.65
CA SER A 54 -7.50 3.03 9.24
C SER A 54 -6.88 1.82 9.98
N ASP A 55 -7.59 0.70 10.04
CA ASP A 55 -7.14 -0.59 10.58
C ASP A 55 -6.68 -1.60 9.50
N GLY A 56 -6.65 -1.22 8.23
CA GLY A 56 -6.14 -2.10 7.16
C GLY A 56 -7.21 -2.93 6.49
N LYS A 57 -8.49 -2.69 6.81
CA LYS A 57 -9.60 -3.54 6.37
C LYS A 57 -10.54 -2.80 5.43
N ASP A 58 -11.04 -3.56 4.47
CA ASP A 58 -12.09 -3.12 3.56
C ASP A 58 -13.45 -3.26 4.26
N TYR A 59 -14.23 -2.20 4.19
CA TYR A 59 -15.62 -2.19 4.64
C TYR A 59 -16.52 -1.94 3.43
N ARG A 60 -17.65 -2.66 3.35
CA ARG A 60 -18.59 -2.57 2.23
C ARG A 60 -19.13 -1.16 2.00
N ASN A 61 -19.28 -0.42 3.10
CA ASN A 61 -19.67 0.98 3.12
C ASN A 61 -19.30 1.64 4.46
N LYS A 62 -19.45 2.96 4.53
CA LYS A 62 -19.18 3.77 5.72
C LYS A 62 -20.02 3.38 6.94
N CYS A 63 -21.25 2.90 6.73
CA CYS A 63 -22.11 2.43 7.83
C CYS A 63 -21.50 1.20 8.50
N GLU A 64 -21.03 0.22 7.72
CA GLU A 64 -20.38 -0.98 8.27
C GLU A 64 -19.05 -0.65 8.97
N LEU A 65 -18.28 0.30 8.44
CA LEU A 65 -17.07 0.80 9.11
C LEU A 65 -17.41 1.37 10.49
N HIS A 66 -18.36 2.31 10.56
CA HIS A 66 -18.80 2.92 11.81
C HIS A 66 -19.42 1.90 12.78
N GLN A 67 -20.21 0.95 12.26
CA GLN A 67 -20.81 -0.11 13.05
C GLN A 67 -19.73 -1.00 13.68
N HIS A 68 -18.73 -1.42 12.91
CA HIS A 68 -17.63 -2.24 13.42
C HIS A 68 -16.75 -1.46 14.41
N ALA A 69 -16.42 -0.20 14.12
CA ALA A 69 -15.70 0.69 15.03
C ALA A 69 -16.41 0.77 16.39
N CYS A 70 -17.74 0.93 16.36
CA CYS A 70 -18.55 1.14 17.56
C CYS A 70 -18.70 -0.14 18.37
N LYS A 71 -19.02 -1.26 17.71
CA LYS A 71 -19.13 -2.58 18.35
C LYS A 71 -17.81 -3.04 18.97
N THR A 72 -16.68 -2.70 18.35
CA THR A 72 -15.35 -3.10 18.84
C THR A 72 -14.67 -2.06 19.73
N GLN A 73 -15.30 -0.89 19.94
CA GLN A 73 -14.73 0.25 20.67
C GLN A 73 -13.32 0.64 20.17
N LYS A 74 -13.13 0.62 18.85
CA LYS A 74 -11.87 0.98 18.19
C LYS A 74 -12.04 2.25 17.39
N ASN A 75 -11.02 3.12 17.43
CA ASN A 75 -11.01 4.36 16.65
C ASN A 75 -10.59 4.04 15.21
N ILE A 76 -11.53 3.47 14.45
CA ILE A 76 -11.36 3.14 13.04
C ILE A 76 -11.99 4.27 12.24
N ARG A 77 -11.18 4.99 11.47
CA ARG A 77 -11.62 6.07 10.59
C ARG A 77 -11.57 5.60 9.15
N GLU A 78 -12.38 6.19 8.30
CA GLU A 78 -12.22 6.05 6.86
C GLU A 78 -10.89 6.69 6.46
N GLN A 79 -9.98 5.89 5.90
CA GLN A 79 -8.68 6.36 5.42
C GLN A 79 -8.80 6.89 3.99
N PHE A 80 -9.52 6.18 3.12
CA PHE A 80 -9.90 6.61 1.77
C PHE A 80 -11.06 5.77 1.22
N GLN A 81 -11.69 6.28 0.18
CA GLN A 81 -12.73 5.55 -0.56
C GLN A 81 -12.10 4.51 -1.51
N GLY A 82 -12.72 3.34 -1.60
CA GLY A 82 -12.20 2.18 -2.30
C GLY A 82 -11.60 1.13 -1.37
N PRO A 83 -11.13 0.00 -1.91
CA PRO A 83 -10.47 -1.05 -1.14
C PRO A 83 -9.08 -0.60 -0.69
N CYS A 84 -8.65 -1.05 0.49
CA CYS A 84 -7.29 -0.91 0.97
C CYS A 84 -6.33 -1.55 -0.04
N ALA A 85 -5.41 -0.74 -0.56
CA ALA A 85 -4.32 -1.26 -1.36
C ALA A 85 -3.48 -2.22 -0.48
N LYS A 86 -3.02 -3.34 -1.05
CA LYS A 86 -2.01 -4.22 -0.41
C LYS A 86 -0.60 -3.57 -0.37
N LEU A 87 -0.55 -2.23 -0.40
CA LEU A 87 0.64 -1.41 -0.36
C LEU A 87 0.82 -0.96 1.10
N PHE A 88 1.48 -1.81 1.87
CA PHE A 88 1.91 -1.49 3.22
C PHE A 88 3.37 -1.09 3.16
N ARG A 89 3.70 0.07 3.74
CA ARG A 89 5.09 0.36 4.09
C ARG A 89 5.33 0.00 5.53
N VAL A 90 6.54 -0.42 5.88
CA VAL A 90 6.89 -0.67 7.28
C VAL A 90 7.54 0.57 7.86
N ASP A 91 6.95 1.09 8.93
CA ASP A 91 7.59 2.13 9.74
C ASP A 91 8.88 1.58 10.35
N THR A 92 10.02 2.21 10.06
CA THR A 92 11.33 1.72 10.51
C THR A 92 11.51 1.83 12.02
N ILE A 93 10.70 2.65 12.70
CA ILE A 93 10.77 2.89 14.15
C ILE A 93 9.86 1.91 14.91
N SER A 94 8.60 1.78 14.49
CA SER A 94 7.59 0.96 15.17
C SER A 94 7.43 -0.44 14.59
N SER A 95 8.06 -0.74 13.45
CA SER A 95 7.92 -1.99 12.69
C SER A 95 6.47 -2.35 12.34
N LYS A 96 5.57 -1.35 12.34
CA LYS A 96 4.15 -1.54 12.02
C LYS A 96 3.89 -1.24 10.55
N PRO A 97 2.98 -1.99 9.90
CA PRO A 97 2.53 -1.66 8.57
C PRO A 97 1.74 -0.35 8.60
N ILE A 98 2.23 0.64 7.86
CA ILE A 98 1.54 1.86 7.51
C ILE A 98 0.80 1.59 6.19
N MET A 99 -0.51 1.84 6.19
CA MET A 99 -1.25 1.87 4.93
C MET A 99 -0.86 3.09 4.12
N VAL A 100 -0.47 2.85 2.88
CA VAL A 100 -0.22 3.92 1.93
C VAL A 100 -1.56 4.37 1.34
N THR A 101 -1.87 5.65 1.48
CA THR A 101 -2.98 6.28 0.78
C THR A 101 -2.67 6.29 -0.73
N PRO A 102 -3.57 5.78 -1.60
CA PRO A 102 -3.41 5.89 -3.04
C PRO A 102 -3.43 7.37 -3.48
N PRO A 103 -2.60 7.78 -4.45
CA PRO A 103 -2.58 9.17 -4.93
C PRO A 103 -3.93 9.67 -5.42
N GLU A 104 -4.74 8.79 -6.01
CA GLU A 104 -6.07 9.11 -6.56
C GLU A 104 -7.11 9.38 -5.46
N SER A 105 -6.80 8.99 -4.22
CA SER A 105 -7.65 9.25 -3.06
C SER A 105 -7.41 10.62 -2.43
N CYS A 106 -6.35 11.33 -2.86
CA CYS A 106 -6.04 12.66 -2.36
C CYS A 106 -6.94 13.70 -3.05
N PRO A 107 -7.61 14.58 -2.29
CA PRO A 107 -8.29 15.73 -2.87
C PRO A 107 -7.27 16.66 -3.56
N PRO A 108 -7.66 17.35 -4.64
CA PRO A 108 -6.85 18.41 -5.22
C PRO A 108 -6.83 19.63 -4.29
N ASP A 109 -5.70 20.34 -4.28
CA ASP A 109 -5.58 21.65 -3.63
C ASP A 109 -6.02 22.75 -4.60
N ASP A 110 -6.27 23.97 -4.10
CA ASP A 110 -6.68 25.12 -4.93
C ASP A 110 -5.63 25.47 -6.01
N GLU A 111 -4.35 25.23 -5.72
CA GLU A 111 -3.24 25.44 -6.64
C GLU A 111 -2.38 24.17 -6.72
N PRO A 112 -2.05 23.67 -7.94
CA PRO A 112 -1.15 22.53 -8.09
C PRO A 112 0.28 22.88 -7.68
N LEU A 113 1.19 21.91 -7.67
CA LEU A 113 2.60 22.15 -7.34
C LEU A 113 3.55 21.40 -8.26
N CYS A 114 4.72 21.99 -8.49
CA CYS A 114 5.83 21.33 -9.16
C CYS A 114 6.70 20.62 -8.13
N ALA A 115 6.95 19.33 -8.35
CA ALA A 115 7.78 18.52 -7.47
C ALA A 115 9.18 18.30 -8.05
N SER A 116 10.06 17.76 -7.21
CA SER A 116 11.47 17.56 -7.54
C SER A 116 11.70 16.54 -8.64
N ASP A 117 10.73 15.73 -9.02
CA ASP A 117 10.80 14.83 -10.18
C ASP A 117 10.37 15.50 -11.49
N GLY A 118 10.17 16.82 -11.49
CA GLY A 118 9.74 17.59 -12.66
C GLY A 118 8.28 17.36 -13.02
N GLN A 119 7.51 16.67 -12.17
CA GLN A 119 6.09 16.43 -12.40
C GLN A 119 5.23 17.40 -11.59
N THR A 120 4.10 17.78 -12.18
CA THR A 120 3.09 18.56 -11.48
C THR A 120 2.09 17.66 -10.78
N TYR A 121 1.86 17.94 -9.50
CA TYR A 121 0.91 17.23 -8.67
C TYR A 121 -0.28 18.13 -8.33
N PRO A 122 -1.50 17.57 -8.27
CA PRO A 122 -2.71 18.33 -7.95
C PRO A 122 -2.79 18.75 -6.48
N SER A 123 -2.03 18.11 -5.59
CA SER A 123 -1.94 18.47 -4.17
C SER A 123 -0.66 17.94 -3.53
N GLU A 124 -0.30 18.47 -2.37
CA GLU A 124 0.81 17.93 -1.56
C GLU A 124 0.54 16.49 -1.10
N CYS A 125 -0.73 16.17 -0.80
CA CYS A 125 -1.15 14.81 -0.52
C CYS A 125 -0.81 13.86 -1.68
N ALA A 126 -1.24 14.21 -2.91
CA ALA A 126 -1.02 13.36 -4.07
C ALA A 126 0.48 13.18 -4.38
N MET A 127 1.27 14.24 -4.20
CA MET A 127 2.74 14.19 -4.33
C MET A 127 3.35 13.21 -3.33
N MET A 128 3.02 13.34 -2.04
CA MET A 128 3.56 12.47 -0.98
C MET A 128 3.11 11.03 -1.13
N ALA A 129 1.83 10.80 -1.47
CA ALA A 129 1.28 9.48 -1.73
C ALA A 129 2.02 8.79 -2.88
N THR A 130 2.25 9.51 -3.99
CA THR A 130 2.98 8.98 -5.16
C THR A 130 4.42 8.66 -4.82
N ALA A 131 5.11 9.57 -4.12
CA ALA A 131 6.48 9.37 -3.65
C ALA A 131 6.57 8.12 -2.77
N THR A 132 5.63 7.98 -1.83
CA THR A 132 5.54 6.87 -0.89
C THR A 132 5.33 5.54 -1.61
N GLN A 133 4.42 5.50 -2.59
CA GLN A 133 4.15 4.31 -3.38
C GLN A 133 5.35 3.89 -4.25
N LYS A 134 6.08 4.86 -4.80
CA LYS A 134 7.28 4.62 -5.62
C LYS A 134 8.53 4.28 -4.81
N GLY A 135 8.49 4.43 -3.48
CA GLY A 135 9.67 4.24 -2.62
C GLY A 135 10.72 5.33 -2.84
N ILE A 136 10.26 6.56 -3.05
CA ILE A 136 11.12 7.73 -3.26
C ILE A 136 10.68 8.89 -2.38
N LYS A 137 11.56 9.87 -2.20
CA LYS A 137 11.27 11.12 -1.50
C LYS A 137 11.21 12.27 -2.50
N LEU A 138 10.03 12.86 -2.65
CA LEU A 138 9.82 14.07 -3.45
C LEU A 138 9.83 15.32 -2.57
N ARG A 139 10.24 16.44 -3.16
CA ARG A 139 10.19 17.77 -2.55
C ARG A 139 9.39 18.69 -3.44
N LYS A 140 8.56 19.56 -2.86
CA LYS A 140 7.97 20.69 -3.58
C LYS A 140 9.07 21.66 -4.00
N ILE A 141 9.14 21.98 -5.29
CA ILE A 141 10.06 22.99 -5.83
C ILE A 141 9.39 24.35 -5.77
N HIS A 142 8.17 24.46 -6.31
CA HIS A 142 7.37 25.68 -6.25
C HIS A 142 5.86 25.37 -6.35
N ALA A 143 5.01 26.34 -6.01
CA ALA A 143 3.56 26.29 -6.28
C ALA A 143 3.27 26.61 -7.75
N GLY A 144 2.21 26.04 -8.28
CA GLY A 144 1.85 26.06 -9.70
C GLY A 144 2.46 24.90 -10.50
N GLN A 145 2.11 24.85 -11.79
CA GLN A 145 2.56 23.82 -12.73
C GLN A 145 4.07 23.97 -13.04
N CYS A 146 4.78 22.84 -13.17
CA CYS A 146 6.15 22.81 -13.67
C CYS A 146 6.27 23.50 -15.04
N ARG A 147 7.38 24.20 -15.26
CA ARG A 147 7.64 24.91 -16.52
C ARG A 147 8.30 23.99 -17.54
N TRP A 148 8.06 24.23 -18.83
CA TRP A 148 8.59 23.44 -19.96
C TRP A 148 10.13 23.35 -20.04
N LEU A 149 10.87 24.26 -19.41
CA LEU A 149 12.34 24.23 -19.34
C LEU A 149 12.89 23.39 -18.17
N GLU A 150 12.02 22.81 -17.35
CA GLU A 150 12.34 22.11 -16.09
C GLU A 150 11.94 20.63 -16.13
N GLU A 151 12.12 19.96 -17.27
CA GLU A 151 11.61 18.61 -17.49
C GLU A 151 12.68 17.51 -17.51
N CYS A 152 12.34 16.39 -16.89
CA CYS A 152 13.04 15.12 -17.00
C CYS A 152 12.76 14.48 -18.37
N LYS A 153 13.49 14.90 -19.39
CA LYS A 153 13.24 14.49 -20.79
C LYS A 153 13.62 13.04 -21.10
N GLU A 154 14.61 12.51 -20.40
CA GLU A 154 15.13 11.15 -20.58
C GLU A 154 14.86 10.31 -19.33
N GLU A 155 14.46 9.06 -19.54
CA GLU A 155 14.30 8.10 -18.45
C GLU A 155 15.66 7.77 -17.83
N CYS A 156 15.76 7.97 -16.54
CA CYS A 156 16.98 7.66 -15.80
C CYS A 156 17.24 6.15 -15.76
N MET A 157 18.46 5.74 -16.13
CA MET A 157 18.86 4.34 -16.12
C MET A 157 19.06 3.79 -14.69
N PHE A 158 19.01 2.47 -14.58
CA PHE A 158 19.31 1.73 -13.34
C PHE A 158 18.44 2.10 -12.13
N ASN A 159 17.18 2.48 -12.35
CA ASN A 159 16.26 2.99 -11.32
C ASN A 159 16.73 4.29 -10.64
N ALA A 160 17.66 5.03 -11.25
CA ALA A 160 17.89 6.39 -10.82
C ALA A 160 16.61 7.22 -10.97
N VAL A 161 16.44 8.19 -10.08
CA VAL A 161 15.30 9.08 -10.06
C VAL A 161 15.76 10.41 -10.63
N CYS A 162 15.02 10.93 -11.60
CA CYS A 162 15.30 12.27 -12.09
C CYS A 162 14.96 13.29 -11.01
N VAL A 163 15.89 14.21 -10.74
CA VAL A 163 15.72 15.30 -9.79
C VAL A 163 15.99 16.65 -10.42
N MET A 164 15.10 17.60 -10.13
CA MET A 164 15.21 19.00 -10.46
C MET A 164 15.88 19.76 -9.32
N GLU A 165 17.02 20.39 -9.61
CA GLU A 165 17.79 21.19 -8.66
C GLU A 165 18.27 22.47 -9.34
N GLN A 166 17.86 23.63 -8.82
CA GLN A 166 18.30 24.97 -9.26
C GLN A 166 18.29 25.16 -10.80
N LEU A 167 17.20 24.76 -11.48
CA LEU A 167 17.01 24.83 -12.94
C LEU A 167 17.77 23.79 -13.78
N SER A 168 18.31 22.73 -13.16
CA SER A 168 18.93 21.60 -13.88
C SER A 168 18.29 20.26 -13.51
N ALA A 169 18.09 19.40 -14.50
CA ALA A 169 17.60 18.03 -14.32
C ALA A 169 18.80 17.06 -14.28
N ARG A 170 18.87 16.18 -13.28
CA ARG A 170 19.89 15.12 -13.20
C ARG A 170 19.32 13.81 -12.66
N CYS A 171 19.89 12.69 -13.07
CA CYS A 171 19.58 11.39 -12.48
C CYS A 171 20.34 11.20 -11.17
N SER A 172 19.62 10.89 -10.08
CA SER A 172 20.21 10.64 -8.76
C SER A 172 19.62 9.40 -8.07
N CYS A 173 20.41 8.78 -7.20
CA CYS A 173 19.95 7.72 -6.30
C CYS A 173 19.44 8.26 -4.97
N ASP A 174 19.71 9.54 -4.65
CA ASP A 174 19.40 10.16 -3.36
C ASP A 174 17.90 10.13 -3.01
N PRO A 175 16.97 10.30 -3.98
CA PRO A 175 15.55 10.23 -3.67
C PRO A 175 15.09 8.83 -3.27
N ILE A 176 15.84 7.76 -3.54
CA ILE A 176 15.39 6.39 -3.25
C ILE A 176 15.34 6.20 -1.72
N ASP A 177 14.11 6.11 -1.23
CA ASP A 177 13.75 6.03 0.18
C ASP A 177 13.07 4.68 0.41
N CYS A 178 13.81 3.73 0.98
CA CYS A 178 13.30 2.39 1.22
C CYS A 178 12.74 2.27 2.62
N ASP A 179 11.59 1.62 2.72
CA ASP A 179 11.10 1.21 4.03
C ASP A 179 11.97 0.06 4.55
N GLY A 180 12.06 -0.06 5.88
CA GLY A 180 12.81 -1.14 6.52
C GLY A 180 12.12 -2.50 6.44
N ALA A 181 11.10 -2.64 5.59
CA ALA A 181 10.31 -3.85 5.46
C ALA A 181 11.21 -5.02 5.03
N TYR A 182 11.19 -6.12 5.77
CA TYR A 182 11.92 -7.32 5.40
C TYR A 182 11.05 -8.22 4.51
N LYS A 183 11.31 -8.18 3.20
CA LYS A 183 10.68 -9.03 2.17
C LYS A 183 11.76 -9.40 1.14
N PRO A 184 12.65 -10.34 1.48
CA PRO A 184 13.91 -10.50 0.78
C PRO A 184 13.74 -10.99 -0.65
N VAL A 185 14.69 -10.60 -1.51
CA VAL A 185 14.80 -11.06 -2.90
C VAL A 185 16.24 -11.47 -3.20
N CYS A 186 16.42 -12.51 -4.01
CA CYS A 186 17.72 -12.93 -4.50
C CYS A 186 17.93 -12.34 -5.89
N GLY A 187 18.97 -11.52 -6.06
CA GLY A 187 19.36 -10.95 -7.34
C GLY A 187 20.10 -11.96 -8.23
N ARG A 188 20.13 -11.70 -9.54
CA ARG A 188 20.95 -12.49 -10.48
C ARG A 188 22.45 -12.31 -10.28
N ASP A 189 22.85 -11.24 -9.61
CA ASP A 189 24.21 -11.00 -9.12
C ASP A 189 24.61 -11.92 -7.94
N GLY A 190 23.70 -12.80 -7.49
CA GLY A 190 23.93 -13.74 -6.41
C GLY A 190 23.80 -13.13 -5.02
N ARG A 191 23.35 -11.88 -4.90
CA ARG A 191 23.21 -11.18 -3.61
C ARG A 191 21.76 -11.19 -3.13
N THR A 192 21.60 -11.36 -1.82
CA THR A 192 20.32 -11.18 -1.13
C THR A 192 20.11 -9.71 -0.83
N TYR A 193 18.95 -9.18 -1.20
CA TYR A 193 18.49 -7.85 -0.82
C TYR A 193 17.34 -7.97 0.17
N SER A 194 17.36 -7.20 1.25
CA SER A 194 16.35 -7.27 2.31
C SER A 194 14.93 -6.94 1.83
N ASN A 195 14.83 -6.13 0.77
CA ASN A 195 13.61 -5.89 0.01
C ASN A 195 13.93 -5.44 -1.44
N ASP A 196 12.91 -5.39 -2.29
CA ASP A 196 13.06 -4.98 -3.69
C ASP A 196 13.49 -3.52 -3.84
N CYS A 197 13.11 -2.62 -2.91
CA CYS A 197 13.57 -1.24 -2.95
C CYS A 197 15.09 -1.15 -2.78
N LEU A 198 15.66 -1.88 -1.82
CA LEU A 198 17.11 -1.93 -1.60
C LEU A 198 17.87 -2.54 -2.79
N ARG A 199 17.25 -3.50 -3.50
CA ARG A 199 17.79 -4.00 -4.78
C ARG A 199 17.84 -2.89 -5.84
N ARG A 200 16.75 -2.15 -6.04
CA ARG A 200 16.71 -1.02 -7.00
C ARG A 200 17.69 0.09 -6.64
N LYS A 201 17.85 0.37 -5.34
CA LYS A 201 18.86 1.31 -4.84
C LYS A 201 20.27 0.84 -5.20
N ALA A 202 20.55 -0.45 -5.04
CA ALA A 202 21.83 -1.03 -5.44
C ALA A 202 22.04 -0.96 -6.97
N GLU A 203 21.00 -1.18 -7.78
CA GLU A 203 21.07 -0.98 -9.24
C GLU A 203 21.53 0.45 -9.57
N CYS A 204 20.92 1.44 -8.93
CA CYS A 204 21.23 2.85 -9.14
C CYS A 204 22.68 3.18 -8.77
N VAL A 205 23.11 2.79 -7.57
CA VAL A 205 24.45 3.09 -7.04
C VAL A 205 25.53 2.36 -7.82
N SER A 206 25.31 1.09 -8.17
CA SER A 206 26.28 0.28 -8.91
C SER A 206 26.26 0.54 -10.42
N ARG A 207 25.25 1.27 -10.93
CA ARG A 207 24.99 1.49 -12.36
C ARG A 207 24.93 0.17 -13.13
N SER A 208 24.26 -0.82 -12.54
CA SER A 208 24.15 -2.17 -13.09
C SER A 208 22.73 -2.71 -12.90
N LEU A 209 22.22 -3.44 -13.89
CA LEU A 209 20.90 -4.07 -13.80
C LEU A 209 21.00 -5.36 -13.00
N ILE A 210 20.22 -5.45 -11.93
CA ILE A 210 20.22 -6.56 -10.96
C ILE A 210 18.83 -7.17 -10.95
N SER A 211 18.43 -7.84 -12.03
CA SER A 211 17.11 -8.48 -12.09
C SER A 211 16.92 -9.51 -10.96
N VAL A 212 15.67 -9.67 -10.50
CA VAL A 212 15.32 -10.66 -9.48
C VAL A 212 15.45 -12.07 -10.07
N LYS A 213 16.20 -12.94 -9.39
CA LYS A 213 16.29 -14.37 -9.71
C LYS A 213 15.12 -15.14 -9.11
N HIS A 214 14.83 -14.92 -7.83
CA HIS A 214 13.68 -15.49 -7.12
C HIS A 214 13.33 -14.67 -5.87
N PRO A 215 12.08 -14.75 -5.36
CA PRO A 215 11.75 -14.23 -4.04
C PRO A 215 12.46 -15.03 -2.93
N GLY A 216 12.73 -14.38 -1.80
CA GLY A 216 13.50 -14.96 -0.69
C GLY A 216 15.00 -14.67 -0.79
N PRO A 217 15.78 -14.99 0.28
CA PRO A 217 17.22 -14.83 0.27
C PRO A 217 17.91 -15.84 -0.66
N CYS A 218 19.06 -15.48 -1.22
CA CYS A 218 19.94 -16.42 -1.91
C CYS A 218 20.45 -17.49 -0.95
N GLY A 219 20.73 -18.69 -1.46
CA GLY A 219 21.26 -19.82 -0.67
C GLY A 219 20.22 -20.59 0.14
N GLU A 220 19.01 -20.05 0.30
CA GLU A 220 17.91 -20.74 1.00
C GLU A 220 16.97 -21.40 -0.03
N CYS A 221 17.24 -22.66 -0.39
CA CYS A 221 16.28 -23.44 -1.18
C CYS A 221 15.03 -23.71 -0.32
N ARG A 222 13.91 -23.01 -0.56
CA ARG A 222 12.59 -23.40 -0.01
C ARG A 222 12.01 -24.69 -0.63
N GLY A 223 12.73 -25.32 -1.56
CA GLY A 223 12.36 -26.57 -2.24
C GLY A 223 13.35 -27.70 -1.92
N ARG A 224 13.18 -28.86 -2.56
CA ARG A 224 14.13 -29.97 -2.40
C ARG A 224 15.41 -29.63 -3.17
N MET A 225 16.53 -29.59 -2.47
CA MET A 225 17.85 -29.48 -3.07
C MET A 225 18.21 -30.82 -3.71
N VAL A 226 18.31 -30.87 -5.04
CA VAL A 226 18.77 -32.07 -5.76
C VAL A 226 20.28 -31.96 -5.94
N PRO A 227 21.08 -32.85 -5.34
CA PRO A 227 22.53 -32.87 -5.52
C PRO A 227 22.85 -33.15 -6.99
N LEU A 228 23.68 -32.30 -7.61
CA LEU A 228 24.33 -32.61 -8.86
C LEU A 228 25.73 -33.09 -8.49
N GLY A 229 26.00 -34.38 -8.67
CA GLY A 229 27.27 -35.01 -8.27
C GLY A 229 28.47 -34.16 -8.69
N GLY A 230 29.14 -33.55 -7.70
CA GLY A 230 30.14 -32.50 -7.91
C GLY A 230 29.82 -31.22 -7.13
N GLY A 231 29.78 -31.31 -5.78
CA GLY A 231 29.85 -30.13 -4.89
C GLY A 231 28.75 -29.05 -5.01
N GLY A 232 27.69 -29.27 -5.79
CA GLY A 232 26.61 -28.31 -5.99
C GLY A 232 25.25 -28.98 -6.18
N GLY A 233 24.16 -28.24 -5.97
CA GLY A 233 22.78 -28.74 -6.12
C GLY A 233 21.88 -27.79 -6.90
N ARG A 234 20.83 -28.31 -7.54
CA ARG A 234 19.75 -27.51 -8.15
C ARG A 234 18.58 -27.41 -7.17
N CYS A 235 18.09 -26.19 -6.91
CA CYS A 235 16.82 -26.02 -6.21
C CYS A 235 15.69 -26.42 -7.16
N VAL A 236 14.85 -27.37 -6.75
CA VAL A 236 13.63 -27.74 -7.46
C VAL A 236 12.45 -27.34 -6.56
N THR A 237 11.60 -26.43 -7.04
CA THR A 237 10.32 -26.20 -6.36
C THR A 237 9.53 -27.50 -6.44
N GLN A 238 9.00 -28.00 -5.32
CA GLN A 238 7.90 -28.97 -5.44
C GLN A 238 6.84 -28.27 -6.30
N SER A 239 6.54 -28.83 -7.47
CA SER A 239 5.27 -28.54 -8.12
C SER A 239 4.22 -28.79 -7.05
N VAL A 240 3.53 -27.74 -6.60
CA VAL A 240 2.34 -27.94 -5.78
C VAL A 240 1.31 -28.51 -6.75
N CYS A 241 1.35 -29.83 -6.97
CA CYS A 241 0.23 -30.55 -7.52
C CYS A 241 -0.84 -30.48 -6.44
N LEU A 242 -1.70 -29.45 -6.50
CA LEU A 242 -2.97 -29.47 -5.80
C LEU A 242 -3.73 -30.67 -6.35
N SER A 243 -3.63 -31.81 -5.67
CA SER A 243 -4.47 -32.97 -5.94
C SER A 243 -5.91 -32.58 -5.58
N MET A 244 -6.70 -32.12 -6.56
CA MET A 244 -8.15 -32.20 -6.46
C MET A 244 -8.51 -33.68 -6.61
N SER A 245 -8.64 -34.35 -5.48
CA SER A 245 -9.08 -35.74 -5.38
C SER A 245 -10.60 -35.79 -5.21
N MET A 246 -11.33 -35.70 -6.32
CA MET A 246 -12.70 -36.22 -6.45
C MET A 246 -12.90 -36.45 -7.97
N TRP A 247 -13.22 -37.62 -8.55
CA TRP A 247 -14.24 -38.63 -8.27
C TRP A 247 -13.87 -39.98 -8.92
N LEU A 248 -14.50 -41.03 -8.41
CA LEU A 248 -14.50 -42.42 -8.88
C LEU A 248 -15.00 -42.58 -10.34
N SER A 249 -14.24 -43.27 -11.20
CA SER A 249 -14.77 -44.18 -12.25
C SER A 249 -13.66 -45.03 -12.88
N PRO A 250 -13.92 -46.29 -13.31
CA PRO A 250 -12.86 -47.28 -13.61
C PRO A 250 -12.35 -47.31 -15.06
N LEU A 251 -12.73 -46.38 -15.93
CA LEU A 251 -12.47 -46.49 -17.37
C LEU A 251 -12.09 -45.16 -18.01
N ALA A 252 -10.83 -44.72 -17.89
CA ALA A 252 -10.20 -43.79 -18.83
C ALA A 252 -8.66 -43.71 -18.64
N VAL A 253 -7.97 -44.27 -19.64
CA VAL A 253 -6.70 -43.87 -20.29
C VAL A 253 -5.77 -42.89 -19.54
N TRP A 254 -4.51 -43.31 -19.39
CA TRP A 254 -3.37 -42.48 -18.95
C TRP A 254 -3.24 -41.23 -19.84
N LEU A 255 -3.56 -40.06 -19.30
CA LEU A 255 -3.07 -38.79 -19.83
C LEU A 255 -1.74 -38.45 -19.14
N GLN A 256 -0.68 -38.50 -19.94
CA GLN A 256 0.64 -37.99 -19.62
C GLN A 256 0.51 -36.52 -19.18
N VAL A 257 0.77 -36.23 -17.91
CA VAL A 257 0.83 -34.85 -17.42
C VAL A 257 2.22 -34.31 -17.76
N ASP A 258 2.33 -33.56 -18.85
CA ASP A 258 3.51 -32.75 -19.15
C ASP A 258 3.65 -31.63 -18.10
N CYS A 259 4.38 -31.89 -17.02
CA CYS A 259 4.91 -30.85 -16.14
C CYS A 259 6.12 -30.19 -16.81
N GLY A 260 5.87 -29.36 -17.83
CA GLY A 260 6.91 -28.62 -18.53
C GLY A 260 7.30 -27.31 -17.82
N VAL A 261 8.36 -27.32 -17.03
CA VAL A 261 9.33 -26.20 -17.00
C VAL A 261 10.75 -26.77 -16.90
N THR A 262 11.31 -27.18 -18.03
CA THR A 262 12.75 -27.36 -18.15
C THR A 262 13.42 -25.99 -18.19
N GLN A 263 13.93 -25.48 -17.07
CA GLN A 263 14.99 -24.46 -17.13
C GLN A 263 16.31 -25.15 -17.49
N ARG A 264 16.58 -25.21 -18.78
CA ARG A 264 17.87 -25.63 -19.33
C ARG A 264 18.88 -24.52 -19.03
N ALA A 265 19.74 -24.73 -18.04
CA ALA A 265 20.92 -23.90 -17.84
C ALA A 265 22.08 -24.55 -18.61
N THR A 266 22.56 -23.89 -19.65
CA THR A 266 23.79 -24.23 -20.36
C THR A 266 24.98 -23.96 -19.43
N SER A 267 25.76 -25.00 -19.13
CA SER A 267 27.06 -24.87 -18.49
C SER A 267 28.10 -24.58 -19.57
N SER A 268 28.66 -23.36 -19.55
CA SER A 268 29.96 -23.10 -20.17
C SER A 268 31.04 -23.57 -19.21
N SER A 269 31.67 -24.70 -19.51
CA SER A 269 32.95 -25.09 -18.93
C SER A 269 33.98 -25.09 -20.05
N GLY A 270 34.88 -24.11 -19.98
CA GLY A 270 36.07 -24.05 -20.82
C GLY A 270 37.11 -25.07 -20.37
N LEU A 271 37.79 -25.62 -21.36
CA LEU A 271 39.20 -26.02 -21.38
C LEU A 271 39.71 -25.67 -22.77
#